data_AF-A0A2D6X9M7-F1
#
_entry.id   AF-A0A2D6X9M7-F1
#
_cell.length_a   1.000
_cell.length_b   1.000
_cell.length_c   1.000
_cell.angle_alpha   90.00
_cell.angle_beta   90.00
_cell.angle_gamma   90.00
#
_symmetry.space_group_name_H-M   'P 1'
#
loop_
_entity.id
_entity.type
_entity.pdbx_description
1 polymer ?
#
loop_
_entity_poly.entity_id
_entity_poly.type
_entity_poly.pdbx_seq_one_letter_code
_entity_poly.pdbx_strand_id
1 'polypeptide(L)'
;MASKKDSGSKANGSTRSTVTPEQFVLAWQGSATIDEVADKLDMTRMSVRQRAYSYRRKGVPLKSMRSSSRRIDWDALKELAAGAPTSAEA
;
A
#
# COMPACT_ATOMS: atom_id res chain seq x y z
N MET A 1 21.44 10.70 13.58
CA MET A 1 20.74 11.52 12.56
C MET A 1 20.18 10.56 11.51
N ALA A 2 18.85 10.44 11.41
CA ALA A 2 18.20 9.65 10.35
C ALA A 2 16.99 10.43 9.85
N SER A 3 17.22 11.22 8.79
CA SER A 3 16.19 12.00 8.13
C SER A 3 15.52 11.18 7.02
N LYS A 4 14.21 10.98 7.19
CA LYS A 4 13.16 11.30 6.20
C LYS A 4 13.09 10.43 4.94
N LYS A 5 12.17 9.45 4.96
CA LYS A 5 11.33 9.16 3.78
C LYS A 5 9.88 9.49 4.12
N ASP A 6 9.55 10.74 3.84
CA ASP A 6 8.21 11.26 3.70
C ASP A 6 7.50 10.40 2.62
N SER A 7 6.62 9.48 3.04
CA SER A 7 5.56 8.97 2.17
C SER A 7 4.29 9.62 2.69
N GLY A 8 3.92 10.70 2.01
CA GLY A 8 2.89 11.63 2.42
C GLY A 8 1.58 10.95 2.80
N SER A 9 1.24 11.00 4.08
CA SER A 9 -0.14 11.11 4.52
C SER A 9 -0.57 12.56 4.30
N LYS A 10 -1.09 12.87 3.10
CA LYS A 10 -1.91 14.08 2.92
C LYS A 10 -3.13 13.96 3.83
N ALA A 11 -3.36 15.02 4.58
CA ALA A 11 -4.44 15.22 5.54
C ALA A 11 -5.84 14.93 4.98
N ASN A 12 -6.74 14.39 5.81
CA ASN A 12 -7.87 15.15 6.37
C ASN A 12 -8.66 14.31 7.39
N GLY A 13 -9.21 14.96 8.41
CA GLY A 13 -10.09 14.33 9.39
C GLY A 13 -11.45 13.92 8.79
N SER A 14 -12.14 13.02 9.51
CA SER A 14 -13.56 12.67 9.35
C SER A 14 -13.91 12.03 8.00
N THR A 15 -13.89 10.71 7.82
CA THR A 15 -14.58 9.66 8.59
C THR A 15 -13.80 8.36 8.40
N ARG A 16 -13.65 7.53 9.44
CA ARG A 16 -13.25 6.12 9.23
C ARG A 16 -14.33 5.45 8.40
N SER A 17 -14.20 5.49 7.07
CA SER A 17 -15.02 4.74 6.14
C SER A 17 -14.91 3.31 6.59
N THR A 18 -15.95 2.83 7.27
CA THR A 18 -15.98 1.48 7.80
C THR A 18 -16.16 0.61 6.57
N VAL A 19 -15.05 0.26 5.92
CA VAL A 19 -15.06 -0.63 4.76
C VAL A 19 -15.72 -1.92 5.22
N THR A 20 -16.93 -2.14 4.72
CA THR A 20 -17.71 -3.32 5.08
C THR A 20 -17.05 -4.57 4.49
N PRO A 21 -17.31 -5.75 5.05
CA PRO A 21 -16.78 -6.99 4.49
C PRO A 21 -17.14 -7.19 3.02
N GLU A 22 -18.35 -6.80 2.63
CA GLU A 22 -18.85 -6.92 1.26
C GLU A 22 -18.08 -6.02 0.29
N GLN A 23 -17.87 -4.75 0.66
CA GLN A 23 -17.06 -3.80 -0.12
C GLN A 23 -15.64 -4.31 -0.31
N PHE A 24 -15.04 -4.89 0.74
CA PHE A 24 -13.72 -5.49 0.63
C PHE A 24 -13.69 -6.68 -0.35
N VAL A 25 -14.67 -7.59 -0.27
CA VAL A 25 -14.73 -8.77 -1.15
C VAL A 25 -14.93 -8.36 -2.61
N LEU A 26 -15.83 -7.39 -2.88
CA LEU A 26 -16.06 -6.87 -4.23
C LEU A 26 -14.78 -6.23 -4.80
N ALA A 27 -14.14 -5.35 -4.02
CA ALA A 27 -12.89 -4.72 -4.42
C ALA A 27 -11.76 -5.74 -4.62
N TRP A 28 -11.69 -6.79 -3.78
CA TRP A 28 -10.72 -7.87 -3.92
C TRP A 28 -10.96 -8.68 -5.19
N GLN A 29 -12.18 -9.14 -5.44
CA GLN A 29 -12.47 -9.97 -6.62
C GLN A 29 -12.28 -9.21 -7.94
N GLY A 30 -12.59 -7.91 -7.96
CA GLY A 30 -12.41 -7.03 -9.12
C GLY A 30 -11.00 -6.45 -9.32
N SER A 31 -10.01 -6.87 -8.53
CA SER A 31 -8.63 -6.36 -8.64
C SER A 31 -7.66 -7.49 -9.00
N ALA A 32 -6.53 -7.15 -9.62
CA ALA A 32 -5.49 -8.11 -9.97
C ALA A 32 -4.41 -8.19 -8.89
N THR A 33 -4.17 -7.09 -8.16
CA THR A 33 -3.10 -6.99 -7.17
C THR A 33 -3.58 -6.41 -5.84
N ILE A 34 -2.84 -6.72 -4.76
CA ILE A 34 -3.09 -6.20 -3.40
C ILE A 34 -2.95 -4.67 -3.37
N ASP A 35 -2.09 -4.11 -4.21
CA ASP A 35 -1.84 -2.67 -4.29
C ASP A 35 -3.06 -1.91 -4.84
N GLU A 36 -3.74 -2.46 -5.85
CA GLU A 36 -5.00 -1.90 -6.36
C GLU A 36 -6.12 -1.95 -5.32
N VAL A 37 -6.18 -3.02 -4.51
CA VAL A 37 -7.17 -3.11 -3.42
C VAL A 37 -6.88 -2.09 -2.32
N ALA A 38 -5.59 -1.90 -1.99
CA ALA A 38 -5.13 -0.90 -1.05
C ALA A 38 -5.50 0.51 -1.50
N ASP A 39 -5.27 0.83 -2.78
CA ASP A 39 -5.61 2.11 -3.38
C ASP A 39 -7.14 2.35 -3.40
N LYS A 40 -7.93 1.38 -3.89
CA LYS A 40 -9.39 1.49 -3.96
C LYS A 40 -10.07 1.66 -2.60
N LEU A 41 -9.53 1.05 -1.55
CA LEU A 41 -10.14 1.04 -0.23
C LEU A 41 -9.49 2.04 0.74
N ASP A 42 -8.50 2.82 0.26
CA ASP A 42 -7.66 3.70 1.07
C ASP A 42 -7.09 2.97 2.30
N MET A 43 -6.59 1.75 2.09
CA MET A 43 -6.05 0.88 3.14
C MET A 43 -4.58 0.59 2.91
N THR A 44 -3.82 0.36 3.98
CA THR A 44 -2.45 -0.13 3.82
C THR A 44 -2.43 -1.55 3.27
N ARG A 45 -1.40 -1.90 2.48
CA ARG A 45 -1.19 -3.27 1.98
C ARG A 45 -1.18 -4.31 3.11
N MET A 46 -0.62 -3.96 4.26
CA MET A 46 -0.58 -4.83 5.44
C MET A 46 -1.98 -5.09 5.99
N SER A 47 -2.81 -4.05 6.14
CA SER A 47 -4.21 -4.18 6.56
C SER A 47 -5.01 -5.04 5.60
N VAL A 48 -4.83 -4.84 4.29
CA VAL A 48 -5.49 -5.64 3.24
C VAL A 48 -5.07 -7.12 3.34
N ARG A 49 -3.78 -7.40 3.48
CA ARG A 49 -3.24 -8.76 3.62
C ARG A 49 -3.77 -9.48 4.86
N GLN A 50 -3.81 -8.79 6.00
CA GLN A 50 -4.36 -9.33 7.25
C GLN A 50 -5.86 -9.63 7.13
N ARG A 51 -6.63 -8.71 6.54
CA ARG A 51 -8.08 -8.90 6.33
C ARG A 51 -8.36 -10.08 5.40
N ALA A 52 -7.62 -10.20 4.29
CA ALA A 52 -7.73 -11.35 3.39
C ALA A 52 -7.37 -12.68 4.08
N TYR A 53 -6.34 -12.69 4.95
CA TYR A 53 -6.00 -13.86 5.75
C TYR A 53 -7.13 -14.24 6.70
N SER A 54 -7.70 -13.28 7.44
CA SER A 54 -8.85 -13.53 8.32
C SER A 54 -10.07 -14.08 7.56
N TYR A 55 -10.35 -13.58 6.36
CA TYR A 55 -11.49 -14.04 5.56
C TYR A 55 -11.28 -15.47 5.05
N ARG A 56 -10.07 -15.80 4.58
CA ARG A 56 -9.71 -17.17 4.21
C ARG A 56 -9.81 -18.14 5.40
N ARG A 57 -9.37 -17.72 6.60
CA ARG A 57 -9.52 -18.49 7.84
C ARG A 57 -10.97 -18.72 8.25
N LYS A 58 -11.88 -17.82 7.85
CA LYS A 58 -13.32 -17.94 8.06
C LYS A 58 -14.03 -18.70 6.93
N GLY A 59 -13.29 -19.28 5.98
CA GLY A 59 -13.85 -20.07 4.88
C GLY A 59 -14.37 -19.25 3.70
N VAL A 60 -14.09 -17.93 3.65
CA VAL A 60 -14.49 -17.10 2.51
C VAL A 60 -13.57 -17.38 1.32
N PRO A 61 -14.10 -17.83 0.16
CA PRO A 61 -13.30 -18.15 -1.02
C PRO A 61 -12.83 -16.86 -1.70
N LEU A 62 -11.69 -16.34 -1.25
CA LEU A 62 -11.03 -15.19 -1.87
C LEU A 62 -10.08 -15.64 -2.97
N LYS A 63 -10.16 -14.98 -4.13
CA LYS A 63 -9.20 -15.17 -5.24
C LYS A 63 -7.75 -15.06 -4.74
N SER A 64 -6.87 -15.91 -5.26
CA SER A 64 -5.44 -15.79 -5.01
C SER A 64 -4.87 -14.64 -5.83
N MET A 65 -4.46 -13.56 -5.16
CA MET A 65 -3.73 -12.47 -5.81
C MET A 65 -2.25 -12.76 -5.82
N ARG A 66 -1.60 -12.49 -6.96
CA ARG A 66 -0.15 -12.48 -7.04
C ARG A 66 0.34 -11.26 -6.26
N SER A 67 1.18 -11.50 -5.25
CA SER A 67 1.83 -10.40 -4.53
C SER A 67 2.73 -9.70 -5.53
N SER A 68 2.30 -8.52 -6.02
CA SER A 68 3.13 -7.71 -6.90
C SER A 68 4.28 -7.16 -6.07
N SER A 69 5.41 -7.87 -6.07
CA SER A 69 6.67 -7.32 -5.60
C SER A 69 7.08 -6.31 -6.65
N ARG A 70 6.79 -5.02 -6.44
CA ARG A 70 7.37 -3.96 -7.27
C ARG A 70 8.88 -4.14 -7.19
N ARG A 71 9.52 -4.47 -8.31
CA ARG A 71 10.98 -4.48 -8.39
C ARG A 71 11.43 -3.05 -8.17
N ILE A 72 12.16 -2.82 -7.08
CA ILE A 72 12.74 -1.51 -6.79
C ILE A 72 13.96 -1.37 -7.71
N ASP A 73 13.93 -0.35 -8.57
CA ASP A 73 15.09 0.01 -9.39
C ASP A 73 16.05 0.84 -8.54
N TRP A 74 17.13 0.19 -8.08
CA TRP A 74 18.12 0.83 -7.23
C TRP A 74 19.04 1.77 -7.99
N ASP A 75 19.12 1.64 -9.31
CA ASP A 75 20.02 2.45 -10.15
C ASP A 75 19.43 3.85 -10.35
N ALA A 76 18.15 3.91 -10.74
CA ALA A 76 17.41 5.17 -10.81
C ALA A 76 17.38 5.93 -9.48
N LEU A 77 17.36 5.22 -8.35
CA LEU A 77 17.43 5.83 -7.01
C LEU A 77 18.80 6.45 -6.71
N LYS A 78 19.89 5.87 -7.23
CA LYS A 78 21.25 6.41 -7.06
C LYS A 78 21.43 7.69 -7.88
N GLU A 79 20.96 7.69 -9.13
CA GLU A 79 21.02 8.89 -9.99
C GLU A 79 20.25 10.05 -9.38
N LEU A 80 19.04 9.80 -8.84
CA LEU A 80 18.25 10.80 -8.13
C LEU A 80 18.99 11.35 -6.89
N ALA A 81 19.65 10.48 -6.13
CA ALA A 81 20.39 10.89 -4.93
C ALA A 81 21.65 11.70 -5.28
N ALA A 82 22.32 11.37 -6.39
CA ALA A 82 23.51 12.08 -6.88
C ALA A 82 23.17 13.49 -7.41
N GLY A 83 21.96 13.71 -7.91
CA GLY A 83 21.48 15.02 -8.39
C GLY A 83 20.86 15.92 -7.30
N ALA A 84 20.70 15.43 -6.06
CA ALA A 84 20.17 16.24 -4.97
C ALA A 84 21.25 17.20 -4.45
N PRO A 85 21.01 18.53 -4.38
CA PRO A 85 21.97 19.43 -3.76
C PRO A 85 22.10 19.03 -2.29
N THR A 86 23.30 18.58 -1.91
CA THR A 86 23.64 18.26 -0.53
C THR A 86 23.63 19.55 0.28
N SER A 87 22.46 19.89 0.82
CA SER A 87 22.29 20.99 1.76
C SER A 87 22.90 20.58 3.11
N ALA A 88 24.22 20.67 3.21
CA ALA A 88 24.97 20.56 4.46
C ALA A 88 26.40 21.12 4.29
N GLU A 89 26.50 22.40 3.96
CA GLU A 89 27.68 23.22 4.26
C GLU A 89 27.18 24.46 5.02
N ALA A 90 27.29 24.41 6.36
CA ALA A 90 27.29 25.53 7.30
C ALA A 90 27.64 24.99 8.70
#